data_AF-A0A327HJF2-F1
#
_entry.id   AF-A0A327HJF2-F1
#
_cell.length_a   1.000
_cell.length_b   1.000
_cell.length_c   1.000
_cell.angle_alpha   90.00
_cell.angle_beta   90.00
_cell.angle_gamma   90.00
#
_symmetry.space_group_name_H-M   'P 1'
#
loop_
_entity.id
_entity.type
_entity.pdbx_description
1 polymer ?
#
loop_
_entity_poly.entity_id
_entity_poly.type
_entity_poly.pdbx_seq_one_letter_code
_entity_poly.pdbx_strand_id
1 'polypeptide(L)'
;MHPQTPHLKGFVYIKTLCQILWADLMSRIILHTHGKIKNKPLNSLIQMYMERMASESIKLIHHSEALLPDEYLQKITKISEKSELLLFDITGSKMNSIHFSNLVKSWKLSSRSIHLAIGPAIGFPENNFQKISLSDLTLPNEVALMVLVEQIYRSFQIIKGTKYHK
;
A
#
# COMPACT_ATOMS: atom_id res chain seq x y z
N MET A 1 -1.97 3.66 -57.96
CA MET A 1 -2.69 3.76 -56.67
C MET A 1 -1.76 3.29 -55.58
N HIS A 2 -1.24 4.20 -54.75
CA HIS A 2 -0.45 3.86 -53.58
C HIS A 2 -1.39 3.31 -52.48
N PRO A 3 -1.10 2.18 -51.82
CA PRO A 3 -1.78 1.83 -50.60
C PRO A 3 -1.17 2.66 -49.45
N GLN A 4 -2.01 3.44 -48.79
CA GLN A 4 -1.68 4.13 -47.54
C GLN A 4 -1.49 3.10 -46.43
N THR A 5 -0.36 3.17 -45.74
CA THR A 5 -0.10 2.44 -44.50
C THR A 5 -0.88 3.07 -43.34
N PRO A 6 -1.71 2.31 -42.59
CA PRO A 6 -2.37 2.86 -41.42
C PRO A 6 -1.39 2.99 -40.25
N HIS A 7 -1.50 4.13 -39.59
CA HIS A 7 -0.57 4.73 -38.65
C HIS A 7 -0.36 3.96 -37.33
N LEU A 8 0.88 4.09 -36.83
CA LEU A 8 1.51 3.67 -35.56
C LEU A 8 0.80 4.01 -34.22
N LYS A 9 -0.49 4.37 -34.19
CA LYS A 9 -1.16 4.80 -32.94
C LYS A 9 -1.48 3.65 -31.97
N GLY A 10 -1.67 2.42 -32.47
CA GLY A 10 -1.97 1.25 -31.64
C GLY A 10 -0.79 0.73 -30.81
N PHE A 11 0.45 0.88 -31.31
CA PHE A 11 1.63 0.31 -30.67
C PHE A 11 2.07 1.05 -29.40
N VAL A 12 1.89 2.38 -29.38
CA VAL A 12 2.15 3.21 -28.19
C VAL A 12 1.14 2.88 -27.09
N TYR A 13 -0.14 2.71 -27.44
CA TYR A 13 -1.20 2.41 -26.48
C TYR A 13 -1.01 1.03 -25.84
N ILE A 14 -0.61 0.02 -26.62
CA ILE A 14 -0.29 -1.33 -26.13
C ILE A 14 0.94 -1.31 -25.23
N LYS A 15 1.99 -0.56 -25.54
CA LYS A 15 3.16 -0.43 -24.65
C LYS A 15 2.80 0.21 -23.31
N THR A 16 2.00 1.26 -23.32
CA THR A 16 1.57 1.96 -22.09
C THR A 16 0.63 1.09 -21.25
N LEU A 17 -0.35 0.43 -21.87
CA LEU A 17 -1.22 -0.54 -21.19
C LEU A 17 -0.43 -1.72 -20.63
N CYS A 18 0.55 -2.24 -21.39
CA CYS A 18 1.41 -3.32 -20.94
C CYS A 18 2.28 -2.85 -19.76
N GLN A 19 2.92 -1.68 -19.82
CA GLN A 19 3.66 -1.14 -18.66
C GLN A 19 2.78 -0.92 -17.42
N ILE A 20 1.56 -0.43 -17.58
CA ILE A 20 0.61 -0.22 -16.47
C ILE A 20 0.14 -1.57 -15.91
N LEU A 21 -0.25 -2.50 -16.77
CA LEU A 21 -0.63 -3.87 -16.38
C LEU A 21 0.53 -4.61 -15.72
N TRP A 22 1.76 -4.42 -16.18
CA TRP A 22 2.96 -5.01 -15.59
C TRP A 22 3.35 -4.34 -14.26
N ALA A 23 3.23 -3.02 -14.13
CA ALA A 23 3.43 -2.33 -12.84
C ALA A 23 2.40 -2.78 -11.79
N ASP A 24 1.16 -3.02 -12.22
CA ASP A 24 0.10 -3.59 -11.39
C ASP A 24 0.34 -5.07 -11.06
N LEU A 25 0.93 -5.85 -11.99
CA LEU A 25 1.29 -7.26 -11.77
C LEU A 25 2.56 -7.43 -10.91
N MET A 26 3.40 -6.39 -10.78
CA MET A 26 4.69 -6.42 -10.08
C MET A 26 4.70 -5.67 -8.74
N SER A 27 3.61 -4.96 -8.38
CA SER A 27 3.53 -4.27 -7.09
C SER A 27 3.59 -5.27 -5.94
N ARG A 28 4.67 -5.24 -5.16
CA ARG A 28 4.90 -6.15 -4.04
C ARG A 28 4.16 -5.72 -2.79
N ILE A 29 3.99 -4.42 -2.59
CA ILE A 29 3.30 -3.86 -1.41
C ILE A 29 2.20 -2.91 -1.89
N ILE A 30 0.95 -3.19 -1.53
CA ILE A 30 -0.20 -2.36 -1.88
C ILE A 30 -0.83 -1.82 -0.61
N LEU A 31 -0.83 -0.50 -0.44
CA LEU A 31 -1.49 0.19 0.66
C LEU A 31 -2.93 0.54 0.28
N HIS A 32 -3.87 0.20 1.14
CA HIS A 32 -5.29 0.50 1.01
C HIS A 32 -5.72 1.48 2.09
N THR A 33 -6.46 2.50 1.68
CA THR A 33 -7.00 3.52 2.60
C THR A 33 -8.49 3.70 2.39
N HIS A 34 -9.23 3.88 3.47
CA HIS A 34 -10.64 4.27 3.44
C HIS A 34 -10.73 5.79 3.39
N GLY A 35 -10.98 6.34 2.21
CA GLY A 35 -10.98 7.78 1.93
C GLY A 35 -9.70 8.30 1.26
N LYS A 36 -9.78 9.55 0.78
CA LYS A 36 -8.64 10.31 0.28
C LYS A 36 -8.00 11.10 1.42
N ILE A 37 -6.72 11.45 1.26
CA ILE A 37 -6.03 12.34 2.19
C ILE A 37 -6.41 13.78 1.88
N LYS A 38 -7.17 14.40 2.78
CA LYS A 38 -7.68 15.78 2.69
C LYS A 38 -6.65 16.77 3.26
N ASN A 39 -5.90 16.39 4.29
CA ASN A 39 -4.86 17.24 4.85
C ASN A 39 -3.64 17.36 3.91
N LYS A 40 -3.44 18.56 3.35
CA LYS A 40 -2.37 18.83 2.38
C LYS A 40 -0.96 18.58 2.94
N PRO A 41 -0.57 19.12 4.12
CA PRO A 41 0.73 18.82 4.73
C PRO A 41 1.00 17.31 4.89
N LEU A 42 0.03 16.55 5.41
CA LEU A 42 0.18 15.09 5.58
C LEU A 42 0.34 14.40 4.23
N ASN A 43 -0.48 14.78 3.23
CA ASN A 43 -0.37 14.23 1.89
C ASN A 43 1.01 14.50 1.27
N SER A 44 1.58 15.70 1.47
CA SER A 44 2.93 16.01 0.99
C SER A 44 4.01 15.15 1.65
N LEU A 45 3.89 14.86 2.97
CA LEU A 45 4.82 13.97 3.67
C LEU A 45 4.69 12.52 3.17
N ILE A 46 3.47 12.04 2.95
CA ILE A 46 3.23 10.71 2.38
C ILE A 46 3.85 10.62 0.99
N GLN A 47 3.61 11.60 0.13
CA GLN A 47 4.17 11.66 -1.23
C GLN A 47 5.70 11.66 -1.22
N MET A 48 6.32 12.47 -0.36
CA MET A 48 7.78 12.49 -0.20
C MET A 48 8.35 11.10 0.13
N TYR A 49 7.71 10.36 1.05
CA TYR A 49 8.17 9.00 1.38
C TYR A 49 7.91 8.01 0.24
N MET A 50 6.75 8.10 -0.43
CA MET A 50 6.45 7.27 -1.61
C MET A 50 7.47 7.49 -2.72
N GLU A 51 7.86 8.73 -3.00
CA GLU A 51 8.90 9.08 -3.97
C GLU A 51 10.27 8.53 -3.59
N ARG A 52 10.64 8.59 -2.31
CA ARG A 52 11.88 7.98 -1.80
C ARG A 52 11.89 6.46 -1.91
N MET A 53 10.71 5.85 -2.04
CA MET A 53 10.52 4.42 -2.25
C MET A 53 10.13 4.10 -3.70
N ALA A 54 10.28 5.03 -4.66
CA ALA A 54 9.84 4.82 -6.04
C ALA A 54 10.53 3.64 -6.75
N SER A 55 11.73 3.24 -6.31
CA SER A 55 12.42 2.04 -6.79
C SER A 55 11.89 0.74 -6.18
N GLU A 56 11.10 0.83 -5.12
CA GLU A 56 10.38 -0.28 -4.52
C GLU A 56 8.99 -0.35 -5.16
N SER A 57 8.51 -1.54 -5.52
CA SER A 57 7.22 -1.72 -6.20
C SER A 57 6.04 -1.55 -5.22
N ILE A 58 5.80 -0.31 -4.78
CA ILE A 58 4.77 0.05 -3.80
C ILE A 58 3.66 0.87 -4.46
N LYS A 59 2.40 0.53 -4.15
CA LYS A 59 1.22 1.24 -4.67
C LYS A 59 0.34 1.72 -3.53
N LEU A 60 -0.22 2.92 -3.65
CA LEU A 60 -1.24 3.46 -2.73
C LEU A 60 -2.59 3.54 -3.44
N ILE A 61 -3.62 2.94 -2.86
CA ILE A 61 -4.98 2.92 -3.38
C ILE A 61 -5.93 3.56 -2.37
N HIS A 62 -6.63 4.60 -2.83
CA HIS A 62 -7.71 5.25 -2.09
C HIS A 62 -9.06 4.65 -2.45
N HIS A 63 -9.77 4.17 -1.45
CA HIS A 63 -11.16 3.72 -1.60
C HIS A 63 -12.12 4.84 -1.18
N SER A 64 -13.36 4.75 -1.63
CA SER A 64 -14.37 5.75 -1.29
C SER A 64 -14.62 5.77 0.22
N GLU A 65 -14.68 6.97 0.81
CA GLU A 65 -15.08 7.15 2.21
C GLU A 65 -16.56 6.81 2.46
N ALA A 66 -17.36 6.71 1.40
CA ALA A 66 -18.77 6.32 1.48
C ALA A 66 -18.98 4.81 1.66
N LEU A 67 -17.94 3.98 1.49
CA LEU A 67 -18.05 2.54 1.72
C LEU A 67 -18.28 2.27 3.21
N LEU A 68 -19.23 1.41 3.53
CA LEU A 68 -19.37 0.91 4.89
C LEU A 68 -18.16 0.02 5.25
N PRO A 69 -17.81 -0.16 6.54
CA PRO A 69 -16.68 -0.99 6.93
C PRO A 69 -16.69 -2.40 6.36
N ASP A 70 -17.84 -3.06 6.33
CA ASP A 70 -18.00 -4.38 5.73
C ASP A 70 -17.76 -4.38 4.22
N GLU A 71 -18.31 -3.39 3.50
CA GLU A 71 -18.11 -3.25 2.06
C GLU A 71 -16.63 -2.97 1.73
N TYR A 72 -15.99 -2.14 2.55
CA TYR A 72 -14.56 -1.86 2.43
C TYR A 72 -13.73 -3.12 2.63
N LEU A 73 -13.99 -3.89 3.70
CA LEU A 73 -13.31 -5.14 3.99
C LEU A 73 -13.53 -6.18 2.87
N GLN A 74 -14.77 -6.39 2.45
CA GLN A 74 -15.10 -7.30 1.34
C GLN A 74 -14.36 -6.92 0.05
N LYS A 75 -14.31 -5.62 -0.27
CA LYS A 75 -13.62 -5.12 -1.45
C LYS A 75 -12.12 -5.38 -1.40
N ILE A 76 -11.45 -5.09 -0.28
CA ILE A 76 -10.01 -5.32 -0.16
C ILE A 76 -9.69 -6.82 -0.15
N THR A 77 -10.50 -7.65 0.50
CA THR A 77 -10.35 -9.11 0.50
C THR A 77 -10.47 -9.69 -0.91
N LYS A 78 -11.42 -9.20 -1.72
CA LYS A 78 -11.57 -9.61 -3.11
C LYS A 78 -10.36 -9.21 -3.96
N ILE A 79 -9.81 -8.01 -3.73
CA ILE A 79 -8.60 -7.56 -4.44
C ILE A 79 -7.38 -8.40 -4.04
N SER A 80 -7.31 -8.86 -2.80
CA SER A 80 -6.16 -9.59 -2.24
C SER A 80 -6.31 -11.12 -2.25
N GLU A 81 -7.27 -11.70 -2.97
CA GLU A 81 -7.65 -13.12 -2.87
C GLU A 81 -6.48 -14.11 -3.08
N LYS A 82 -5.49 -13.74 -3.90
CA LYS A 82 -4.29 -14.55 -4.19
C LYS A 82 -3.03 -14.08 -3.45
N SER A 83 -3.21 -13.19 -2.49
CA SER A 83 -2.15 -12.42 -1.84
C SER A 83 -2.34 -12.43 -0.33
N GLU A 84 -1.35 -11.92 0.40
CA GLU A 84 -1.48 -11.74 1.84
C GLU A 84 -2.23 -10.42 2.11
N LEU A 85 -3.09 -10.39 3.13
CA LEU A 85 -3.79 -9.19 3.59
C LEU A 85 -3.53 -8.99 5.09
N LEU A 86 -3.01 -7.82 5.42
CA LEU A 86 -2.72 -7.38 6.77
C LEU A 86 -3.49 -6.10 7.06
N LEU A 87 -4.23 -6.10 8.18
CA LEU A 87 -5.03 -4.96 8.60
C LEU A 87 -4.27 -4.14 9.66
N PHE A 88 -4.40 -2.83 9.60
CA PHE A 88 -3.87 -1.91 10.60
C PHE A 88 -5.03 -1.38 11.44
N ASP A 89 -5.04 -1.77 12.71
CA ASP A 89 -6.13 -1.54 13.65
C ASP A 89 -5.57 -1.46 15.07
N ILE A 90 -6.19 -0.65 15.94
CA ILE A 90 -5.75 -0.45 17.31
C ILE A 90 -5.75 -1.76 18.13
N THR A 91 -6.62 -2.71 17.77
CA THR A 91 -6.72 -4.04 18.39
C THR A 91 -5.64 -5.03 17.91
N GLY A 92 -4.80 -4.61 16.97
CA GLY A 92 -3.76 -5.45 16.40
C GLY A 92 -2.57 -5.71 17.33
N SER A 93 -1.76 -6.69 16.96
CA SER A 93 -0.52 -6.99 17.68
C SER A 93 0.48 -5.83 17.56
N LYS A 94 1.17 -5.53 18.66
CA LYS A 94 2.23 -4.51 18.66
C LYS A 94 3.51 -5.07 18.04
N MET A 95 4.24 -4.20 17.37
CA MET A 95 5.50 -4.56 16.74
C MET A 95 6.48 -3.38 16.77
N ASN A 96 7.77 -3.66 16.96
CA ASN A 96 8.82 -2.66 16.82
C ASN A 96 9.32 -2.59 15.37
N SER A 97 10.09 -1.55 15.04
CA SER A 97 10.57 -1.34 13.67
C SER A 97 11.47 -2.47 13.15
N ILE A 98 12.22 -3.17 14.03
CA ILE A 98 13.08 -4.29 13.62
C ILE A 98 12.23 -5.47 13.17
N HIS A 99 11.25 -5.89 13.97
CA HIS A 99 10.32 -6.95 13.60
C HIS A 99 9.50 -6.58 12.35
N PHE A 100 9.05 -5.33 12.24
CA PHE A 100 8.35 -4.86 11.05
C PHE A 100 9.24 -4.91 9.81
N SER A 101 10.52 -4.55 9.94
CA SER A 101 11.47 -4.65 8.83
C SER A 101 11.73 -6.09 8.38
N ASN A 102 11.65 -7.06 9.29
CA ASN A 102 11.75 -8.48 8.96
C ASN A 102 10.53 -8.96 8.15
N LEU A 103 9.33 -8.46 8.46
CA LEU A 103 8.13 -8.70 7.63
C LEU A 103 8.29 -8.07 6.25
N VAL A 104 8.71 -6.80 6.17
CA VAL A 104 8.96 -6.17 4.87
C VAL A 104 9.99 -6.96 4.05
N LYS A 105 11.03 -7.48 4.70
CA LYS A 105 12.04 -8.33 4.05
C LYS A 105 11.43 -9.64 3.54
N SER A 106 10.56 -10.30 4.30
CA SER A 106 9.90 -11.53 3.84
C SER A 106 8.98 -11.27 2.65
N TRP A 107 8.24 -10.15 2.64
CA TRP A 107 7.40 -9.75 1.52
C TRP A 107 8.22 -9.49 0.24
N LYS A 108 9.44 -8.94 0.36
CA LYS A 108 10.35 -8.80 -0.79
C LYS A 108 10.83 -10.13 -1.38
N LEU A 109 10.91 -11.18 -0.56
CA LEU A 109 11.33 -12.51 -1.00
C LEU A 109 10.14 -13.36 -1.49
N SER A 110 8.92 -12.98 -1.11
CA SER A 110 7.69 -13.63 -1.54
C SER A 110 7.45 -13.46 -3.05
N SER A 111 6.78 -14.47 -3.62
CA SER A 111 6.19 -14.42 -4.96
C SER A 111 4.79 -13.82 -4.97
N ARG A 112 4.17 -13.65 -3.80
CA ARG A 112 2.84 -13.03 -3.63
C ARG A 112 3.01 -11.57 -3.20
N SER A 113 2.08 -10.72 -3.63
CA SER A 113 1.98 -9.37 -3.09
C SER A 113 1.45 -9.38 -1.65
N ILE A 114 1.69 -8.30 -0.93
CA ILE A 114 1.09 -8.01 0.37
C ILE A 114 0.19 -6.79 0.24
N HIS A 115 -1.02 -6.90 0.80
CA HIS A 115 -1.97 -5.82 0.93
C HIS A 115 -1.99 -5.34 2.38
N LEU A 116 -1.78 -4.05 2.57
CA LEU A 116 -1.74 -3.37 3.86
C LEU A 116 -2.93 -2.42 3.93
N ALA A 117 -3.92 -2.67 4.78
CA ALA A 117 -5.15 -1.88 4.82
C ALA A 117 -5.31 -1.12 6.14
N ILE A 118 -5.56 0.19 6.05
CA ILE A 118 -5.89 1.02 7.20
C ILE A 118 -7.41 1.09 7.34
N GLY A 119 -7.88 0.84 8.56
CA GLY A 119 -9.32 0.77 8.86
C GLY A 119 -10.07 2.08 8.61
N PRO A 120 -11.40 1.99 8.42
CA PRO A 120 -12.29 3.14 8.57
C PRO A 120 -12.18 3.75 9.97
N ALA A 121 -12.69 4.98 10.16
CA ALA A 121 -12.61 5.68 11.45
C ALA A 121 -13.25 4.90 12.62
N ILE A 122 -14.21 4.03 12.32
CA ILE A 122 -14.90 3.17 13.29
C ILE A 122 -14.27 1.78 13.44
N GLY A 123 -13.15 1.52 12.77
CA GLY A 123 -12.44 0.23 12.77
C GLY A 123 -12.96 -0.76 11.74
N PHE A 124 -12.31 -1.92 11.67
CA PHE A 124 -12.77 -3.04 10.85
C PHE A 124 -13.86 -3.85 11.58
N PRO A 125 -14.84 -4.42 10.84
CA PRO A 125 -15.78 -5.37 11.42
C PRO A 125 -15.06 -6.65 11.89
N GLU A 126 -15.74 -7.52 12.65
CA GLU A 126 -15.15 -8.79 13.09
C GLU A 126 -14.63 -9.61 11.90
N ASN A 127 -13.39 -10.09 12.03
CA ASN A 127 -12.70 -10.83 10.98
C ASN A 127 -11.50 -11.59 11.55
N ASN A 128 -11.00 -12.55 10.78
CA ASN A 128 -9.87 -13.42 11.14
C ASN A 128 -8.55 -13.01 10.48
N PHE A 129 -8.46 -11.81 9.89
CA PHE A 129 -7.21 -11.34 9.31
C PHE A 129 -6.21 -10.97 10.41
N GLN A 130 -4.93 -11.12 10.09
CA GLN A 130 -3.88 -10.62 10.96
C GLN A 130 -3.99 -9.09 11.06
N LYS A 131 -3.82 -8.59 12.28
CA LYS A 131 -3.89 -7.16 12.61
C LYS A 131 -2.59 -6.68 13.26
N ILE A 132 -2.09 -5.52 12.83
CA ILE A 132 -1.00 -4.81 13.50
C ILE A 132 -1.51 -3.48 14.03
N SER A 133 -1.15 -3.16 15.28
CA SER A 133 -1.37 -1.83 15.84
C SER A 133 -0.14 -0.95 15.64
N LEU A 134 -0.37 0.29 15.17
CA LEU A 134 0.68 1.30 15.00
C LEU A 134 0.96 2.08 16.30
N SER A 135 0.03 2.05 17.25
CA SER A 135 0.08 2.85 18.46
C SER A 135 -0.92 2.34 19.49
N ASP A 136 -0.63 2.57 20.77
CA ASP A 136 -1.62 2.45 21.85
C ASP A 136 -2.69 3.53 21.81
N LEU A 137 -2.42 4.62 21.09
CA LEU A 137 -3.36 5.73 20.91
C LEU A 137 -4.17 5.53 19.62
N THR A 138 -5.41 5.99 19.66
CA THR A 138 -6.24 6.11 18.46
C THR A 138 -5.64 7.16 17.53
N LEU A 139 -5.11 6.72 16.38
CA LEU A 139 -4.61 7.59 15.33
C LEU A 139 -5.72 7.87 14.31
N PRO A 140 -5.97 9.14 13.92
CA PRO A 140 -6.78 9.42 12.75
C PRO A 140 -6.22 8.70 11.52
N ASN A 141 -7.08 8.25 10.61
CA ASN A 141 -6.68 7.42 9.47
C ASN A 141 -5.53 8.01 8.63
N GLU A 142 -5.54 9.33 8.40
CA GLU A 142 -4.47 10.00 7.64
C GLU A 142 -3.11 9.97 8.38
N VAL A 143 -3.14 10.09 9.70
CA VAL A 143 -1.95 9.98 10.56
C VAL A 143 -1.46 8.55 10.62
N ALA A 144 -2.36 7.58 10.77
CA ALA A 144 -2.04 6.16 10.70
C ALA A 144 -1.35 5.81 9.36
N LEU A 145 -1.84 6.36 8.25
CA LEU A 145 -1.23 6.17 6.93
C LEU A 145 0.17 6.77 6.85
N MET A 146 0.34 7.99 7.32
CA MET A 146 1.65 8.64 7.35
C MET A 146 2.64 7.79 8.15
N VAL A 147 2.26 7.34 9.35
CA VAL A 147 3.09 6.48 10.20
C VAL A 147 3.43 5.16 9.50
N LEU A 148 2.44 4.50 8.88
CA LEU A 148 2.67 3.26 8.14
C LEU A 148 3.65 3.45 6.98
N VAL A 149 3.45 4.47 6.16
CA VAL A 149 4.32 4.79 5.02
C VAL A 149 5.76 5.08 5.49
N GLU A 150 5.92 5.81 6.58
CA GLU A 150 7.22 6.05 7.20
C GLU A 150 7.87 4.76 7.72
N GLN A 151 7.12 3.89 8.39
CA GLN A 151 7.66 2.61 8.91
C GLN A 151 8.05 1.65 7.79
N ILE A 152 7.34 1.68 6.66
CA ILE A 152 7.72 0.93 5.45
C ILE A 152 9.03 1.49 4.89
N TYR A 153 9.17 2.82 4.77
CA TYR A 153 10.43 3.45 4.38
C TYR A 153 11.57 3.07 5.32
N ARG A 154 11.37 3.22 6.63
CA ARG A 154 12.32 2.84 7.68
C ARG A 154 12.75 1.39 7.55
N SER A 155 11.81 0.50 7.25
CA SER A 155 12.09 -0.92 7.03
C SER A 155 13.05 -1.13 5.87
N PHE A 156 12.86 -0.46 4.74
CA PHE A 156 13.83 -0.53 3.64
C PHE A 156 15.19 0.03 4.03
N GLN A 157 15.22 1.11 4.81
CA GLN A 157 16.46 1.70 5.29
C GLN A 157 17.23 0.77 6.24
N ILE A 158 16.53 0.01 7.09
CA ILE A 158 17.09 -1.04 7.95
C ILE A 158 17.61 -2.18 7.09
N ILE A 159 16.82 -2.68 6.12
CA ILE A 159 17.21 -3.77 5.21
C ILE A 159 18.48 -3.41 4.42
N LYS A 160 18.62 -2.14 4.01
CA LYS A 160 19.80 -1.62 3.29
C LYS A 160 21.02 -1.39 4.20
N GLY A 161 20.90 -1.56 5.52
CA GLY A 161 21.98 -1.33 6.47
C GLY A 161 22.36 0.15 6.64
N THR A 162 21.45 1.06 6.35
CA THR A 162 21.72 2.52 6.46
C THR A 162 21.59 3.03 7.90
N LYS A 163 22.28 4.12 8.23
CA LYS A 163 22.22 4.79 9.55
C LYS A 163 20.91 5.57 9.83
N TYR A 164 19.86 5.35 9.04
CA TYR A 164 18.57 6.02 9.22
C TYR A 164 17.85 5.55 10.49
N HIS A 165 18.08 4.29 10.87
CA HIS A 165 17.67 3.78 12.17
C HIS A 165 18.76 4.12 13.19
N LYS A 166 18.40 4.93 14.18
CA LYS A 166 19.19 5.21 15.39
C LYS A 166 18.33 4.87 16.60
#